data_AF-A0A0D0BUP0-F1
#
_entry.id   AF-A0A0D0BUP0-F1
#
_cell.length_a   1.000
_cell.length_b   1.000
_cell.length_c   1.000
_cell.angle_alpha   90.00
_cell.angle_beta   90.00
_cell.angle_gamma   90.00
#
_symmetry.space_group_name_H-M   'P 1'
#
loop_
_entity.id
_entity.type
_entity.pdbx_description
1 polymer ?
#
loop_
_entity_poly.entity_id
_entity_poly.type
_entity_poly.pdbx_seq_one_letter_code
_entity_poly.pdbx_strand_id
1 'polypeptide(L)'
;LTKPEFMKCCNQIWVERGFPSMPSHVFHIGGATELLLQGISPDVVAQQGHWKSQAFLEYWCCIESILPLFISSSSSTSRCLTLDDIMLDFICCNRLTVPSASS
;
A
#
# COMPACT_ATOMS: atom_id res chain seq x y z
N LEU A 1 14.54 10.37 15.72
CA LEU A 1 13.15 10.73 16.08
C LEU A 1 12.46 9.48 16.62
N THR A 2 11.84 9.52 17.80
CA THR A 2 11.09 8.36 18.31
C THR A 2 9.71 8.30 17.64
N LYS A 3 9.08 7.12 17.61
CA LYS A 3 7.73 6.96 17.06
C LYS A 3 6.71 7.95 17.66
N PRO A 4 6.66 8.17 19.00
CA PRO A 4 5.74 9.16 19.58
C PRO A 4 5.97 10.59 19.10
N GLU A 5 7.24 11.03 19.04
CA GLU A 5 7.59 12.38 18.60
C GLU A 5 7.24 12.63 17.14
N PHE A 6 7.47 11.64 16.27
CA PHE A 6 7.05 11.69 14.87
C PHE A 6 5.53 11.80 14.74
N MET A 7 4.78 10.93 15.42
CA MET A 7 3.32 10.92 15.36
C MET A 7 2.72 12.23 15.88
N LYS A 8 3.29 12.79 16.95
CA LYS A 8 2.86 14.07 17.50
C LYS A 8 3.04 15.20 16.49
N CYS A 9 4.19 15.27 15.84
CA CYS A 9 4.47 16.28 14.81
C CYS A 9 3.49 16.18 13.63
N CYS A 10 3.29 14.99 13.07
CA CYS A 10 2.38 14.81 11.95
C CYS A 10 0.91 15.11 12.31
N ASN A 11 0.44 14.59 13.45
CA ASN A 11 -0.93 14.80 13.89
C ASN A 11 -1.21 16.27 14.22
N GLN A 12 -0.23 17.01 14.74
CA GLN A 12 -0.35 18.46 14.93
C GLN A 12 -0.64 19.15 13.59
N ILE A 13 0.19 18.90 12.57
CA ILE A 13 0.04 19.53 11.24
C ILE A 13 -1.31 19.17 10.60
N TRP A 14 -1.74 17.91 10.71
CA TRP A 14 -3.02 17.47 10.15
C TRP A 14 -4.21 18.12 10.83
N VAL A 15 -4.23 18.15 12.16
CA VAL A 15 -5.31 18.77 12.93
C VAL A 15 -5.37 20.28 12.68
N GLU A 16 -4.24 20.96 12.58
CA GLU A 16 -4.17 22.39 12.22
C GLU A 16 -4.77 22.66 10.82
N ARG A 17 -4.75 21.67 9.93
CA ARG A 17 -5.37 21.75 8.59
C ARG A 17 -6.79 21.17 8.52
N GLY A 18 -7.40 20.84 9.65
CA GLY A 18 -8.77 20.34 9.73
C GLY A 18 -8.93 18.85 9.44
N PHE A 19 -7.83 18.09 9.36
CA PHE A 19 -7.88 16.63 9.25
C PHE A 19 -7.92 15.98 10.64
N PRO A 20 -8.52 14.78 10.77
CA PRO A 20 -8.48 14.05 12.03
C PRO A 20 -7.05 13.61 12.39
N SER A 21 -6.80 13.43 13.68
CA SER A 21 -5.58 12.77 14.16
C SER A 21 -5.57 11.31 13.67
N MET A 22 -4.50 10.90 13.01
CA MET A 22 -4.39 9.56 12.44
C MET A 22 -3.57 8.63 13.34
N PRO A 23 -3.99 7.36 13.46
CA PRO A 23 -3.23 6.37 14.21
C PRO A 23 -1.98 5.93 13.43
N SER A 24 -0.95 5.50 14.17
CA SER A 24 0.35 5.16 13.57
C SER A 24 0.33 4.03 12.53
N HIS A 25 -0.69 3.16 12.54
CA HIS A 25 -0.77 2.07 11.56
C HIS A 25 -1.09 2.59 10.15
N VAL A 26 -1.71 3.76 10.01
CA VAL A 26 -1.99 4.37 8.69
C VAL A 26 -0.69 4.69 7.96
N PHE A 27 0.35 5.11 8.67
CA PHE A 27 1.67 5.30 8.09
C PHE A 27 2.31 3.99 7.63
N HIS A 28 2.06 2.89 8.34
CA HIS A 28 2.53 1.57 7.92
C HIS A 28 1.85 1.13 6.62
N ILE A 29 0.54 1.35 6.51
CA ILE A 29 -0.24 1.05 5.30
C ILE A 29 0.22 1.94 4.14
N GLY A 30 0.30 3.26 4.36
CA GLY A 30 0.72 4.22 3.33
C GLY A 30 2.16 4.02 2.88
N GLY A 31 3.07 3.69 3.81
CA GLY A 31 4.46 3.39 3.48
C GLY A 31 4.61 2.12 2.65
N ALA A 32 3.89 1.04 3.01
CA ALA A 32 3.84 -0.17 2.20
C ALA A 32 3.26 0.11 0.80
N THR A 33 2.20 0.91 0.74
CA THR A 33 1.57 1.35 -0.52
C THR A 33 2.57 2.07 -1.41
N GLU A 34 3.29 3.06 -0.89
CA GLU A 34 4.26 3.83 -1.69
C GLU A 34 5.41 2.95 -2.20
N LEU A 35 5.93 2.02 -1.39
CA LEU A 35 6.97 1.10 -1.83
C LEU A 35 6.48 0.20 -2.97
N LEU A 36 5.26 -0.33 -2.85
CA LEU A 36 4.66 -1.10 -3.93
C LEU A 36 4.52 -0.23 -5.18
N LEU A 37 3.96 1.00 -5.08
CA LEU A 37 3.87 1.97 -6.18
C LEU A 37 5.21 2.35 -6.82
N GLN A 38 6.35 2.07 -6.16
CA GLN A 38 7.70 2.25 -6.69
C GLN A 38 8.25 0.99 -7.39
N GLY A 39 7.45 -0.07 -7.46
CA GLY A 39 7.82 -1.37 -8.02
C GLY A 39 8.68 -2.21 -7.09
N ILE A 40 8.69 -1.92 -5.79
CA ILE A 40 9.40 -2.76 -4.82
C ILE A 40 8.62 -4.06 -4.65
N SER A 41 9.33 -5.20 -4.77
CA SER A 41 8.72 -6.53 -4.65
C SER A 41 7.92 -6.68 -3.34
N PRO A 42 6.73 -7.30 -3.37
CA PRO A 42 5.91 -7.51 -2.18
C PRO A 42 6.61 -8.29 -1.07
N ASP A 43 7.57 -9.18 -1.39
CA ASP A 43 8.38 -9.89 -0.37
C ASP A 43 9.21 -8.90 0.45
N VAL A 44 9.83 -7.94 -0.24
CA VAL A 44 10.66 -6.91 0.38
C VAL A 44 9.79 -5.99 1.24
N VAL A 45 8.63 -5.58 0.74
CA VAL A 45 7.68 -4.74 1.50
C VAL A 45 7.12 -5.49 2.70
N ALA A 46 6.78 -6.77 2.57
CA ALA A 46 6.32 -7.62 3.66
C ALA A 46 7.38 -7.73 4.77
N GLN A 47 8.62 -7.99 4.38
CA GLN A 47 9.75 -8.12 5.28
C GLN A 47 10.06 -6.80 5.99
N GLN A 48 10.05 -5.67 5.27
CA GLN A 48 10.29 -4.34 5.85
C GLN A 48 9.16 -3.88 6.78
N GLY A 49 7.91 -4.16 6.44
CA GLY A 49 6.74 -3.81 7.24
C GLY A 49 6.42 -4.81 8.36
N HIS A 50 7.23 -5.86 8.52
CA HIS A 50 7.01 -6.95 9.47
C HIS A 50 5.60 -7.57 9.37
N TRP A 51 5.08 -7.66 8.14
CA TRP A 51 3.78 -8.25 7.87
C TRP A 51 3.86 -9.77 8.10
N LYS A 52 3.18 -10.25 9.15
CA LYS A 52 3.19 -11.67 9.53
C LYS A 52 2.25 -12.52 8.69
N SER A 53 1.29 -11.91 8.02
CA SER A 53 0.32 -12.59 7.17
C SER A 53 0.33 -12.01 5.77
N GLN A 54 0.06 -12.89 4.81
CA GLN A 54 -0.20 -12.54 3.42
C GLN A 54 -1.53 -11.78 3.22
N ALA A 55 -2.28 -11.49 4.29
CA ALA A 55 -3.48 -10.67 4.23
C ALA A 55 -3.20 -9.26 3.67
N PHE A 56 -1.95 -8.78 3.74
CA PHE A 56 -1.58 -7.53 3.07
C PHE A 56 -1.65 -7.65 1.54
N LEU A 57 -1.42 -8.85 0.97
CA LEU A 57 -1.55 -9.11 -0.47
C LEU A 57 -3.00 -9.16 -0.90
N GLU A 58 -3.88 -9.75 -0.08
CA GLU A 58 -5.34 -9.70 -0.33
C GLU A 58 -5.84 -8.25 -0.27
N TYR A 59 -5.37 -7.49 0.72
CA TYR A 59 -5.62 -6.05 0.80
C TYR A 59 -5.05 -5.31 -0.42
N TRP A 60 -3.87 -5.69 -0.91
CA TRP A 60 -3.24 -5.06 -2.06
C TRP A 60 -3.92 -5.39 -3.39
N CYS A 61 -4.31 -6.64 -3.64
CA CYS A 61 -5.11 -7.03 -4.81
C CYS A 61 -6.48 -6.30 -4.81
N CYS A 62 -7.11 -6.16 -3.64
CA CYS A 62 -8.29 -5.31 -3.50
C CYS A 62 -7.96 -3.84 -3.80
N ILE A 63 -6.83 -3.35 -3.31
CA ILE A 63 -6.34 -2.01 -3.64
C ILE A 63 -6.08 -1.88 -5.15
N GLU A 64 -5.55 -2.85 -5.89
CA GLU A 64 -5.39 -2.77 -7.35
C GLU A 64 -6.71 -2.69 -8.11
N SER A 65 -7.80 -3.27 -7.58
CA SER A 65 -9.14 -3.02 -8.13
C SER A 65 -9.67 -1.60 -7.82
N ILE A 66 -9.18 -0.99 -6.74
CA ILE A 66 -9.66 0.30 -6.21
C ILE A 66 -8.76 1.47 -6.69
N LEU A 67 -7.45 1.26 -6.86
CA LEU A 67 -6.46 2.26 -7.23
C LEU A 67 -6.76 2.88 -8.59
N PRO A 68 -7.14 2.14 -9.65
CA PRO A 68 -7.58 2.74 -10.91
C PRO A 68 -8.76 3.70 -10.71
N LEU A 69 -9.66 3.43 -9.75
CA LEU A 69 -10.80 4.30 -9.45
C LEU A 69 -10.36 5.63 -8.81
N PHE A 70 -9.27 5.64 -8.04
CA PHE A 70 -8.75 6.85 -7.37
C PHE A 70 -7.62 7.55 -8.15
N ILE A 71 -6.75 6.81 -8.84
CA ILE A 71 -5.59 7.29 -9.62
C ILE A 71 -6.00 7.83 -11.00
N SER A 72 -7.21 7.51 -11.51
CA SER A 72 -7.72 8.17 -12.72
C SER A 72 -7.78 9.71 -12.61
N SER A 73 -7.78 10.24 -11.39
CA SER A 73 -7.69 11.69 -11.12
C SER A 73 -6.25 12.24 -11.02
N SER A 74 -5.23 11.38 -10.99
CA SER A 74 -3.83 11.68 -10.68
C SER A 74 -2.89 11.04 -11.72
N SER A 75 -2.95 11.54 -12.96
CA SER A 75 -1.96 11.55 -14.05
C SER A 75 -0.69 10.64 -14.05
N SER A 76 -0.71 9.39 -13.57
CA SER A 76 0.45 8.48 -13.64
C SER A 76 0.05 7.03 -13.92
N THR A 77 -0.65 6.83 -15.04
CA THR A 77 -1.03 5.52 -15.59
C THR A 77 0.16 4.57 -15.76
N SER A 78 1.36 5.07 -16.07
CA SER A 78 2.57 4.25 -16.27
C SER A 78 3.06 3.54 -15.00
N ARG A 79 2.85 4.13 -13.81
CA ARG A 79 3.23 3.49 -12.53
C ARG A 79 2.28 2.36 -12.16
N CYS A 80 1.04 2.40 -12.64
CA CYS A 80 0.02 1.39 -12.35
C CYS A 80 0.27 0.11 -13.15
N LEU A 81 0.62 0.22 -14.43
CA LEU A 81 0.87 -0.96 -15.29
C LEU A 81 2.05 -1.81 -14.80
N THR A 82 3.08 -1.19 -14.23
CA THR A 82 4.23 -1.90 -13.66
C THR A 82 3.87 -2.66 -12.38
N LEU A 83 2.80 -2.27 -11.68
CA LEU A 83 2.34 -2.96 -10.47
C LEU A 83 1.67 -4.28 -10.80
N ASP A 84 0.78 -4.26 -11.80
CA ASP A 84 0.04 -5.45 -12.22
C ASP A 84 1.02 -6.59 -12.56
N ASP A 85 2.09 -6.28 -13.30
CA ASP A 85 3.12 -7.26 -13.67
C ASP A 85 3.90 -7.80 -12.43
N ILE A 86 4.26 -6.93 -11.48
CA ILE A 86 5.00 -7.30 -10.27
C ILE A 86 4.14 -8.17 -9.34
N MET A 87 2.87 -7.82 -9.18
CA MET A 87 1.94 -8.58 -8.36
C MET A 87 1.61 -9.93 -8.98
N LEU A 88 1.45 -10.00 -10.31
CA LEU A 88 1.24 -11.26 -11.02
C LEU A 88 2.45 -12.19 -10.91
N ASP A 89 3.68 -11.67 -11.07
CA ASP A 89 4.91 -12.45 -10.90
C ASP A 89 5.02 -13.02 -9.49
N PHE A 90 4.78 -12.19 -8.47
CA PHE A 90 4.79 -12.59 -7.08
C PHE A 90 3.75 -13.68 -6.76
N ILE A 91 2.52 -13.54 -7.25
CA ILE A 91 1.45 -14.52 -7.06
C ILE A 91 1.85 -15.87 -7.68
N CYS A 92 2.42 -15.84 -8.89
CA CYS A 92 2.94 -17.01 -9.59
C CYS A 92 4.09 -17.69 -8.81
N CYS A 93 5.07 -16.90 -8.34
CA CYS A 93 6.22 -17.41 -7.59
C CYS A 93 5.80 -18.06 -6.25
N ASN A 94 4.77 -17.51 -5.60
CA ASN A 94 4.33 -17.96 -4.28
C ASN A 94 3.11 -18.90 -4.29
N ARG A 95 2.67 -19.35 -5.49
CA ARG A 95 1.52 -20.27 -5.69
C ARG A 95 0.25 -19.82 -4.97
N LEU A 96 0.00 -18.52 -4.95
CA LEU A 96 -1.21 -17.98 -4.34
C LEU A 96 -2.36 -18.10 -5.33
N THR A 97 -3.55 -18.43 -4.83
CA THR A 97 -4.76 -18.40 -5.67
C THR A 97 -5.08 -16.95 -5.99
N VAL A 98 -5.03 -16.59 -7.27
CA VAL A 98 -5.54 -15.29 -7.74
C VAL A 98 -7.02 -15.20 -7.31
N PRO A 99 -7.44 -14.16 -6.57
CA PRO A 99 -8.85 -13.99 -6.28
C PRO A 99 -9.57 -13.80 -7.61
N SER A 100 -10.52 -14.69 -7.93
CA SER A 100 -11.35 -14.54 -9.12
C SER A 100 -12.03 -13.19 -9.06
N ALA A 101 -11.73 -12.29 -10.00
CA ALA A 101 -12.48 -11.06 -10.18
C ALA A 101 -13.95 -11.42 -10.38
N SER A 102 -14.76 -11.16 -9.36
CA SER A 102 -16.20 -11.27 -9.44
C SER A 102 -16.69 -10.34 -10.55
N SER A 103 -17.40 -10.92 -11.52
CA SER A 103 -17.95 -10.26 -12.71
C SER A 103 -18.93 -9.13 -12.37
#